data_AF-A0A847VE35-F1
#
_entry.id   AF-A0A847VE35-F1
#
_cell.length_a   1.000
_cell.length_b   1.000
_cell.length_c   1.000
_cell.angle_alpha   90.00
_cell.angle_beta   90.00
_cell.angle_gamma   90.00
#
_symmetry.space_group_name_H-M   'P 1'
#
loop_
_entity.id
_entity.type
_entity.pdbx_description
1 polymer ?
#
loop_
_entity_poly.entity_id
_entity_poly.type
_entity_poly.pdbx_seq_one_letter_code
_entity_poly.pdbx_strand_id
1 'polypeptide(L)'
;MELYERYPEANFELFLGLVWIHDYGKIIGLKDEKEIVEKSMSFLLEIRFEDEYVKELIRLLGIFESKMTLGLSEAPIEVRIVSTADAISHMYGPFYQIYCYENPEMSIEELMESNLRKLQKDWDRKIVLPGIKEELQARHDFLRESFGDIKTPMLK
;
A
#
# COMPACT_ATOMS: atom_id res chain seq x y z
N MET A 1 -3.89 3.63 -12.93
CA MET A 1 -4.87 3.45 -14.01
C MET A 1 -4.87 2.02 -14.55
N GLU A 2 -3.70 1.43 -14.84
CA GLU A 2 -3.63 0.06 -15.39
C GLU A 2 -4.45 -1.01 -14.62
N LEU A 3 -4.36 -1.05 -13.28
CA LEU A 3 -5.17 -2.01 -12.51
C LEU A 3 -6.67 -1.72 -12.59
N TYR A 4 -7.08 -0.45 -12.62
CA TYR A 4 -8.49 -0.09 -12.77
C TYR A 4 -9.06 -0.57 -14.12
N GLU A 5 -8.27 -0.49 -15.20
CA GLU A 5 -8.68 -0.98 -16.53
C GLU A 5 -8.95 -2.49 -16.56
N ARG A 6 -8.34 -3.26 -15.65
CA ARG A 6 -8.57 -4.70 -15.50
C ARG A 6 -9.79 -5.03 -14.64
N TYR A 7 -10.31 -4.06 -13.88
CA TYR A 7 -11.44 -4.20 -12.96
C TYR A 7 -12.42 -3.03 -13.13
N PRO A 8 -13.05 -2.89 -14.31
CA PRO A 8 -13.91 -1.74 -14.64
C PRO A 8 -15.20 -1.68 -13.81
N GLU A 9 -15.54 -2.74 -13.08
CA GLU A 9 -16.65 -2.77 -12.13
C GLU A 9 -16.41 -1.92 -10.88
N ALA A 10 -15.16 -1.53 -10.60
CA ALA A 10 -14.83 -0.66 -9.50
C ALA A 10 -15.45 0.73 -9.69
N ASN A 11 -15.99 1.32 -8.62
CA ASN A 11 -16.43 2.69 -8.63
C ASN A 11 -15.21 3.61 -8.75
N PHE A 12 -15.09 4.28 -9.90
CA PHE A 12 -13.94 5.13 -10.21
C PHE A 12 -13.74 6.27 -9.21
N GLU A 13 -14.84 6.92 -8.76
CA GLU A 13 -14.76 8.05 -7.85
C GLU A 13 -14.27 7.62 -6.47
N LEU A 14 -14.81 6.51 -5.94
CA LEU A 14 -14.37 5.94 -4.66
C LEU A 14 -12.93 5.42 -4.72
N PHE A 15 -12.57 4.75 -5.82
CA PHE A 15 -11.20 4.32 -6.09
C PHE A 15 -10.24 5.53 -6.07
N LEU A 16 -10.53 6.57 -6.83
CA LEU A 16 -9.67 7.75 -6.94
C LEU A 16 -9.60 8.52 -5.62
N GLY A 17 -10.73 8.64 -4.92
CA GLY A 17 -10.77 9.20 -3.57
C GLY A 17 -9.87 8.46 -2.60
N LEU A 18 -9.89 7.12 -2.65
CA LEU A 18 -9.08 6.28 -1.77
C LEU A 18 -7.58 6.43 -2.07
N VAL A 19 -7.20 6.51 -3.35
CA VAL A 19 -5.81 6.80 -3.76
C VAL A 19 -5.31 8.10 -3.12
N TRP A 20 -6.10 9.16 -3.09
CA TRP A 20 -5.66 10.44 -2.52
C TRP A 20 -5.64 10.45 -0.99
N ILE A 21 -6.65 9.86 -0.35
CA ILE A 21 -6.83 10.02 1.09
C ILE A 21 -6.02 9.02 1.92
N HIS A 22 -5.60 7.87 1.36
CA HIS A 22 -4.97 6.81 2.15
C HIS A 22 -3.69 7.23 2.89
N ASP A 23 -2.91 8.15 2.31
CA ASP A 23 -1.69 8.67 2.93
C ASP A 23 -1.88 10.00 3.69
N TYR A 24 -3.06 10.61 3.62
CA TYR A 24 -3.33 11.92 4.24
C TYR A 24 -2.97 11.92 5.73
N GLY A 25 -3.42 10.91 6.47
CA GLY A 25 -3.13 10.76 7.90
C GLY A 25 -1.62 10.78 8.21
N LYS A 26 -0.82 10.09 7.39
CA LYS A 26 0.65 10.06 7.56
C LYS A 26 1.27 11.42 7.26
N ILE A 27 0.79 12.13 6.23
CA ILE A 27 1.27 13.46 5.85
C ILE A 27 1.09 14.47 6.99
N ILE A 28 -0.03 14.40 7.71
CA ILE A 28 -0.30 15.28 8.85
C ILE A 28 0.24 14.71 10.19
N GLY A 29 1.06 13.66 10.14
CA GLY A 29 1.78 13.13 11.30
C GLY A 29 0.97 12.21 12.22
N LEU A 30 -0.19 11.72 11.77
CA LEU A 30 -1.02 10.79 12.54
C LEU A 30 -0.55 9.35 12.39
N LYS A 31 -0.70 8.58 13.48
CA LYS A 31 -0.34 7.16 13.53
C LYS A 31 -1.50 6.25 13.96
N ASP A 32 -2.46 6.80 14.69
CA ASP A 32 -3.64 6.09 15.17
C ASP A 32 -4.70 5.98 14.07
N GLU A 33 -5.20 4.76 13.83
CA GLU A 33 -6.12 4.46 12.73
C GLU A 33 -7.45 5.19 12.88
N LYS A 34 -7.95 5.30 14.12
CA LYS A 34 -9.21 5.98 14.40
C LYS A 34 -9.06 7.48 14.17
N GLU A 35 -7.97 8.07 14.62
CA GLU A 35 -7.67 9.48 14.39
C GLU A 35 -7.51 9.80 12.90
N ILE A 36 -6.84 8.92 12.13
CA ILE A 36 -6.72 9.05 10.68
C ILE A 36 -8.10 9.10 10.02
N VAL A 37 -9.00 8.18 10.38
CA VAL A 37 -10.37 8.12 9.87
C VAL A 37 -11.16 9.39 10.23
N GLU A 38 -11.14 9.81 11.49
CA GLU A 38 -11.87 10.99 11.97
C GLU A 38 -11.39 12.29 11.31
N LYS A 39 -10.08 12.45 11.15
CA LYS A 39 -9.47 13.63 10.51
C LYS A 39 -9.70 13.64 9.01
N SER A 40 -9.64 12.49 8.35
CA SER A 40 -9.95 12.36 6.92
C SER A 40 -11.41 12.72 6.65
N MET A 41 -12.35 12.24 7.48
CA MET A 41 -13.77 12.57 7.37
C MET A 41 -13.99 14.08 7.52
N SER A 42 -13.41 14.67 8.57
CA SER A 42 -13.55 16.10 8.87
C SER A 42 -13.03 16.95 7.71
N PHE A 43 -11.86 16.59 7.15
CA PHE A 43 -11.24 17.28 6.03
C PHE A 43 -12.13 17.24 4.77
N LEU A 44 -12.62 16.06 4.40
CA LEU A 44 -13.45 15.89 3.20
C LEU A 44 -14.75 16.70 3.27
N LEU A 45 -15.39 16.74 4.44
CA LEU A 45 -16.60 17.55 4.67
C LEU A 45 -16.29 19.05 4.65
N GLU A 46 -15.16 19.47 5.20
CA GLU A 46 -14.71 20.88 5.19
C GLU A 46 -14.53 21.40 3.76
N ILE A 47 -13.93 20.59 2.89
CA ILE A 47 -13.75 20.91 1.46
C ILE A 47 -14.99 20.59 0.60
N ARG A 48 -16.14 20.32 1.23
CA ARG A 48 -17.49 20.24 0.62
C ARG A 48 -17.75 19.01 -0.27
N PHE A 49 -17.10 17.87 -0.01
CA PHE A 49 -17.58 16.61 -0.60
C PHE A 49 -18.95 16.22 -0.05
N GLU A 50 -19.73 15.51 -0.86
CA GLU A 50 -21.07 15.06 -0.48
C GLU A 50 -21.04 14.01 0.64
N ASP A 51 -21.95 14.13 1.61
CA ASP A 51 -22.00 13.28 2.81
C ASP A 51 -22.02 11.77 2.50
N GLU A 52 -22.75 11.35 1.46
CA GLU A 52 -22.85 9.93 1.09
C GLU A 52 -21.53 9.41 0.54
N TYR A 53 -20.89 10.18 -0.34
CA TYR A 53 -19.55 9.87 -0.84
C TYR A 53 -18.53 9.81 0.30
N VAL A 54 -18.53 10.80 1.22
CA VAL A 54 -17.59 10.82 2.35
C VAL A 54 -17.78 9.59 3.23
N LYS A 55 -19.03 9.23 3.57
CA LYS A 55 -19.30 8.05 4.39
C LYS A 55 -18.74 6.78 3.76
N GLU A 56 -18.95 6.60 2.46
CA GLU A 56 -18.49 5.41 1.76
C GLU A 56 -16.97 5.39 1.60
N LEU A 57 -16.36 6.51 1.21
CA LEU A 57 -14.90 6.62 1.12
C LEU A 57 -14.22 6.36 2.46
N ILE A 58 -14.75 6.90 3.56
CA ILE A 58 -14.21 6.69 4.90
C ILE A 58 -14.38 5.24 5.36
N ARG A 59 -15.48 4.57 4.99
CA ARG A 59 -15.66 3.14 5.21
C ARG A 59 -14.56 2.33 4.51
N LEU A 60 -14.25 2.66 3.25
CA LEU A 60 -13.18 2.01 2.49
C LEU A 60 -11.80 2.29 3.08
N LEU A 61 -11.53 3.54 3.50
CA LEU A 61 -10.30 3.93 4.18
C LEU A 61 -10.11 3.15 5.48
N GLY A 62 -11.17 2.97 6.27
CA GLY A 62 -11.12 2.17 7.49
C GLY A 62 -10.73 0.71 7.24
N ILE A 63 -11.21 0.10 6.13
CA ILE A 63 -10.79 -1.25 5.74
C ILE A 63 -9.33 -1.26 5.27
N PHE A 64 -8.92 -0.25 4.51
CA PHE A 64 -7.54 -0.12 4.03
C PHE A 64 -6.53 -0.01 5.19
N GLU A 65 -6.88 0.76 6.22
CA GLU A 65 -6.02 1.03 7.38
C GLU A 65 -6.04 -0.04 8.47
N SER A 66 -6.90 -1.07 8.41
CA SER A 66 -7.16 -2.02 9.51
C SER A 66 -6.01 -3.02 9.78
N LYS A 67 -4.78 -2.55 10.02
CA LYS A 67 -3.49 -3.27 10.11
C LYS A 67 -3.60 -4.69 10.72
N MET A 68 -3.92 -5.67 9.89
CA MET A 68 -3.95 -7.11 10.21
C MET A 68 -5.26 -7.74 10.69
N THR A 69 -6.32 -6.98 10.93
CA THR A 69 -7.59 -7.55 11.45
C THR A 69 -8.53 -8.06 10.36
N LEU A 70 -8.41 -7.55 9.13
CA LEU A 70 -9.21 -7.96 7.98
C LEU A 70 -8.33 -8.50 6.85
N GLY A 71 -8.82 -9.56 6.19
CA GLY A 71 -8.21 -10.12 4.99
C GLY A 71 -8.55 -9.25 3.78
N LEU A 72 -7.56 -8.53 3.23
CA LEU A 72 -7.79 -7.64 2.09
C LEU A 72 -8.22 -8.37 0.81
N SER A 73 -8.01 -9.69 0.71
CA SER A 73 -8.52 -10.51 -0.39
C SER A 73 -10.05 -10.50 -0.52
N GLU A 74 -10.76 -10.23 0.58
CA GLU A 74 -12.22 -10.18 0.64
C GLU A 74 -12.76 -8.74 0.72
N ALA A 75 -11.87 -7.75 0.70
CA ALA A 75 -12.27 -6.35 0.73
C ALA A 75 -12.98 -5.92 -0.58
N PRO A 76 -13.73 -4.80 -0.56
CA PRO A 76 -14.26 -4.19 -1.77
C PRO A 76 -13.18 -4.01 -2.85
N ILE A 77 -13.57 -4.11 -4.12
CA ILE A 77 -12.64 -4.13 -5.24
C ILE A 77 -11.77 -2.87 -5.29
N GLU A 78 -12.29 -1.71 -4.90
CA GLU A 78 -11.57 -0.44 -4.80
C GLU A 78 -10.39 -0.55 -3.83
N VAL A 79 -10.61 -1.13 -2.65
CA VAL A 79 -9.57 -1.32 -1.62
C VAL A 79 -8.49 -2.28 -2.13
N ARG A 80 -8.91 -3.36 -2.80
CA ARG A 80 -7.99 -4.36 -3.38
C ARG A 80 -7.11 -3.74 -4.45
N ILE A 81 -7.69 -2.91 -5.32
CA ILE A 81 -6.97 -2.16 -6.36
C ILE A 81 -5.97 -1.21 -5.72
N VAL A 82 -6.40 -0.33 -4.81
CA VAL A 82 -5.51 0.67 -4.20
C VAL A 82 -4.41 0.01 -3.38
N SER A 83 -4.71 -1.04 -2.60
CA SER A 83 -3.71 -1.75 -1.81
C SER A 83 -2.67 -2.43 -2.68
N THR A 84 -3.11 -3.09 -3.77
CA THR A 84 -2.21 -3.71 -4.73
C THR A 84 -1.36 -2.66 -5.46
N ALA A 85 -1.96 -1.53 -5.87
CA ALA A 85 -1.25 -0.44 -6.53
C ALA A 85 -0.18 0.20 -5.63
N ASP A 86 -0.52 0.47 -4.37
CA ASP A 86 0.40 0.99 -3.35
C ASP A 86 1.60 0.05 -3.16
N ALA A 87 1.35 -1.25 -3.00
CA ALA A 87 2.41 -2.26 -2.91
C ALA A 87 3.31 -2.30 -4.16
N ILE A 88 2.74 -2.26 -5.36
CA ILE A 88 3.50 -2.21 -6.62
C ILE A 88 4.34 -0.93 -6.69
N SER A 89 3.82 0.20 -6.21
CA SER A 89 4.54 1.47 -6.19
C SER A 89 5.81 1.39 -5.35
N HIS A 90 5.81 0.64 -4.24
CA HIS A 90 7.02 0.39 -3.45
C HIS A 90 8.04 -0.46 -4.22
N MET A 91 7.58 -1.39 -5.05
CA MET A 91 8.45 -2.28 -5.81
C MET A 91 9.14 -1.59 -6.98
N TYR A 92 8.50 -0.64 -7.65
CA TYR A 92 9.05 0.04 -8.83
C TYR A 92 9.50 1.48 -8.58
N GLY A 93 8.95 2.13 -7.56
CA GLY A 93 9.32 3.47 -7.17
C GLY A 93 10.60 3.51 -6.32
N PRO A 94 11.06 4.72 -5.98
CA PRO A 94 12.26 4.93 -5.18
C PRO A 94 12.05 4.66 -3.68
N PHE A 95 10.98 3.95 -3.30
CA PHE A 95 10.54 3.80 -1.92
C PHE A 95 11.66 3.29 -0.99
N TYR A 96 12.32 2.21 -1.38
CA TYR A 96 13.38 1.61 -0.56
C TYR A 96 14.63 2.48 -0.49
N GLN A 97 14.96 3.22 -1.56
CA GLN A 97 16.07 4.17 -1.57
C GLN A 97 15.80 5.36 -0.66
N ILE A 98 14.56 5.89 -0.69
CA ILE A 98 14.11 6.95 0.22
C ILE A 98 14.17 6.45 1.66
N TYR A 99 13.67 5.25 1.94
CA TYR A 99 13.73 4.67 3.28
C TYR A 99 15.17 4.57 3.81
N CYS A 100 16.11 4.09 3.00
CA CYS A 100 17.52 4.07 3.40
C CYS A 100 18.09 5.48 3.64
N TYR A 101 17.71 6.47 2.84
CA TYR A 101 18.14 7.87 3.02
C TYR A 101 17.58 8.50 4.29
N GLU A 102 16.34 8.18 4.66
CA GLU A 102 15.63 8.74 5.81
C GLU A 102 16.02 8.10 7.15
N ASN A 103 16.70 6.95 7.14
CA ASN A 103 17.11 6.21 8.34
C ASN A 103 18.63 5.98 8.37
N PRO A 104 19.46 7.05 8.32
CA PRO A 104 20.92 6.94 8.24
C PRO A 104 21.58 6.35 9.50
N GLU A 105 20.84 6.28 10.61
CA GLU A 105 21.28 5.67 11.87
C GLU A 105 21.22 4.15 11.88
N MET A 106 20.47 3.53 10.97
CA MET A 106 20.37 2.07 10.87
C MET A 106 21.61 1.50 10.18
N SER A 107 22.08 0.36 10.66
CA SER A 107 23.09 -0.45 9.96
C SER A 107 22.54 -0.99 8.64
N ILE A 108 23.44 -1.39 7.74
CA ILE A 108 23.06 -1.98 6.45
C ILE A 108 22.25 -3.26 6.66
N GLU A 109 22.62 -4.10 7.62
CA GLU A 109 21.93 -5.33 7.97
C GLU A 109 20.51 -5.07 8.49
N GLU A 110 20.33 -4.04 9.33
CA GLU A 110 19.00 -3.62 9.81
C GLU A 110 18.12 -3.09 8.68
N LEU A 111 18.69 -2.30 7.76
CA LEU A 111 17.99 -1.81 6.58
C LEU A 111 17.56 -2.96 5.67
N MET A 112 18.44 -3.92 5.41
CA MET A 112 18.16 -5.13 4.63
C MET A 112 17.00 -5.93 5.23
N GLU A 113 17.05 -6.21 6.53
CA GLU A 113 15.99 -6.95 7.22
C GLU A 113 14.67 -6.17 7.22
N SER A 114 14.70 -4.86 7.44
CA SER A 114 13.53 -3.98 7.39
C SER A 114 12.88 -3.99 6.01
N ASN A 115 13.68 -3.87 4.95
CA ASN A 115 13.21 -3.89 3.56
C ASN A 115 12.59 -5.25 3.19
N LEU A 116 13.20 -6.36 3.63
CA LEU A 116 12.63 -7.71 3.44
C LEU A 116 11.28 -7.86 4.15
N ARG A 117 11.17 -7.42 5.43
CA ARG A 117 9.89 -7.44 6.17
C ARG A 117 8.81 -6.61 5.48
N LYS A 118 9.18 -5.43 4.99
CA LYS A 118 8.27 -4.54 4.26
C LYS A 118 7.81 -5.15 2.94
N LEU A 119 8.74 -5.68 2.14
CA LEU A 119 8.42 -6.39 0.90
C LEU A 119 7.50 -7.59 1.15
N GLN A 120 7.80 -8.42 2.16
CA GLN A 120 6.97 -9.57 2.53
C GLN A 120 5.55 -9.14 2.92
N LYS A 121 5.41 -8.07 3.71
CA LYS A 121 4.11 -7.53 4.11
C LYS A 121 3.30 -7.08 2.89
N ASP A 122 3.91 -6.33 1.98
CA ASP A 122 3.24 -5.85 0.77
C ASP A 122 2.86 -7.02 -0.15
N TRP A 123 3.77 -8.00 -0.32
CA TRP A 123 3.53 -9.21 -1.08
C TRP A 123 2.37 -10.04 -0.54
N ASP A 124 2.41 -10.40 0.74
CA ASP A 124 1.43 -11.33 1.31
C ASP A 124 0.07 -10.69 1.54
N ARG A 125 0.04 -9.42 1.96
CA ARG A 125 -1.18 -8.80 2.48
C ARG A 125 -1.81 -7.80 1.54
N LYS A 126 -1.03 -7.10 0.71
CA LYS A 126 -1.54 -5.99 -0.12
C LYS A 126 -1.77 -6.37 -1.57
N ILE A 127 -0.91 -7.21 -2.13
CA ILE A 127 -1.08 -7.74 -3.49
C ILE A 127 -2.10 -8.89 -3.44
N VAL A 128 -3.37 -8.56 -3.68
CA VAL A 128 -4.52 -9.47 -3.48
C VAL A 128 -5.40 -9.64 -4.72
N LEU A 129 -5.02 -8.99 -5.83
CA LEU A 129 -5.68 -9.16 -7.12
C LEU A 129 -5.17 -10.44 -7.82
N PRO A 130 -6.05 -11.27 -8.39
CA PRO A 130 -5.65 -12.51 -9.07
C PRO A 130 -4.69 -12.25 -10.23
N GLY A 131 -3.66 -13.11 -10.39
CA GLY A 131 -2.70 -13.02 -11.50
C GLY A 131 -1.57 -12.01 -11.28
N ILE A 132 -1.73 -11.05 -10.36
CA ILE A 132 -0.75 -9.98 -10.19
C ILE A 132 0.55 -10.47 -9.52
N LYS A 133 0.49 -11.45 -8.60
CA LYS A 133 1.72 -12.01 -8.01
C LYS A 133 2.54 -12.74 -9.07
N GLU A 134 1.89 -13.48 -9.95
CA GLU A 134 2.53 -14.21 -11.03
C GLU A 134 3.26 -13.24 -11.98
N GLU A 135 2.63 -12.11 -12.33
CA GLU A 135 3.25 -11.06 -13.15
C GLU A 135 4.45 -10.37 -12.45
N LEU A 136 4.41 -10.25 -11.12
CA LEU A 136 5.42 -9.52 -10.33
C LEU A 136 6.53 -10.41 -9.77
N GLN A 137 6.46 -11.72 -9.95
CA GLN A 137 7.36 -12.69 -9.31
C GLN A 137 8.84 -12.34 -9.55
N ALA A 138 9.22 -12.07 -10.80
CA ALA A 138 10.60 -11.71 -11.15
C ALA A 138 11.07 -10.43 -10.44
N ARG A 139 10.18 -9.43 -10.29
CA ARG A 139 10.50 -8.18 -9.58
C ARG A 139 10.62 -8.40 -8.08
N HIS A 140 9.74 -9.20 -7.50
CA HIS A 140 9.80 -9.57 -6.09
C HIS A 140 11.11 -10.29 -5.75
N ASP A 141 11.49 -11.28 -6.57
CA ASP A 141 12.73 -12.03 -6.37
C ASP A 141 13.96 -11.15 -6.51
N PHE A 142 13.99 -10.27 -7.52
CA PHE A 142 15.05 -9.26 -7.65
C PHE A 142 15.19 -8.38 -6.40
N LEU A 143 14.08 -7.90 -5.84
CA LEU A 143 14.11 -7.05 -4.65
C LEU A 143 14.62 -7.83 -3.43
N ARG A 144 14.16 -9.07 -3.24
CA ARG A 144 14.66 -9.95 -2.17
C ARG A 144 16.17 -10.14 -2.24
N GLU A 145 16.69 -10.45 -3.42
CA GLU A 145 18.13 -10.60 -3.65
C GLU A 145 18.87 -9.28 -3.37
N SER A 146 18.33 -8.15 -3.81
CA SER A 146 18.91 -6.82 -3.55
C SER A 146 18.95 -6.43 -2.08
N PHE A 147 18.10 -7.04 -1.25
CA PHE A 147 18.07 -6.90 0.21
C PHE A 147 18.81 -8.05 0.92
N GLY A 148 19.59 -8.85 0.20
CA GLY A 148 20.48 -9.87 0.76
C GLY A 148 19.90 -11.25 0.95
N ASP A 149 18.69 -11.54 0.48
CA ASP A 149 18.17 -12.90 0.43
C ASP A 149 18.78 -13.68 -0.74
N ILE A 150 20.07 -13.97 -0.64
CA ILE A 150 20.84 -14.70 -1.65
C ILE A 150 20.80 -16.19 -1.32
N LYS A 151 19.93 -16.93 -2.02
CA LYS A 151 19.75 -18.37 -1.82
C LYS A 151 20.77 -19.23 -2.56
N THR A 152 21.52 -18.66 -3.50
CA THR A 152 22.43 -19.41 -4.37
C THR A 152 23.69 -18.58 -4.66
N PRO A 153 24.89 -19.21 -4.70
CA PRO A 153 26.12 -18.51 -5.08
C PRO A 153 25.97 -17.84 -6.45
N MET A 154 26.32 -16.55 -6.55
CA MET A 154 26.19 -15.78 -7.80
C MET A 154 27.24 -16.17 -8.84
N LEU A 155 28.37 -16.70 -8.40
CA LEU A 155 29.43 -17.24 -9.25
C LEU A 155 29.68 -18.69 -8.85
N LYS A 156 29.84 -19.55 -9.84
CA LYS A 156 30.34 -20.92 -9.67
C LYS A 156 31.84 -20.95 -9.85
#